data_AF-A0A1X7SN95-F1
#
_entry.id   AF-A0A1X7SN95-F1
#
_cell.length_a   1.000
_cell.length_b   1.000
_cell.length_c   1.000
_cell.angle_alpha   90.00
_cell.angle_beta   90.00
_cell.angle_gamma   90.00
#
_symmetry.space_group_name_H-M   'P 1'
#
loop_
_entity.id
_entity.type
_entity.pdbx_description
1 polymer ?
#
loop_
_entity_poly.entity_id
_entity_poly.type
_entity_poly.pdbx_seq_one_letter_code
_entity_poly.pdbx_strand_id
1 'polypeptide(L)'
;RFDLALQLKDLKAAYELAHTAQADEKWKSLGELAMTQCQFGLALECLHHAKDYSGLLLLATSAGDAGTLAKLAETTSEAGKNNIAFTANFLLGRLEVCLDILISTGRLAEAALFARTYLPSQISRTVKLWKENLSKANTKAAQSLADPTEYENLFPELQSALKAEDFIKEERENLPPASEYLKATPVGDRNVIEEMLSGPVRAPVNNGDGDEINLDLSDEDLQDVDTEGINLDDEEDLLGD
;
A
#
# COMPACT_ATOMS: atom_id res chain seq x y z
N ARG A 1 8.68 -28.62 24.78
CA ARG A 1 9.55 -29.18 23.70
C ARG A 1 9.73 -28.17 22.60
N PHE A 2 8.64 -27.64 22.02
CA PHE A 2 8.70 -26.54 21.06
C PHE A 2 9.36 -25.28 21.64
N ASP A 3 8.93 -24.82 22.82
CA ASP A 3 9.52 -23.63 23.45
C ASP A 3 11.01 -23.78 23.75
N LEU A 4 11.44 -25.01 24.06
CA LEU A 4 12.86 -25.33 24.24
C LEU A 4 13.62 -25.24 22.91
N ALA A 5 13.05 -25.73 21.81
CA ALA A 5 13.64 -25.59 20.47
C ALA A 5 13.74 -24.12 20.05
N LEU A 6 12.71 -23.30 20.37
CA LEU A 6 12.75 -21.85 20.15
C LEU A 6 13.87 -21.17 20.95
N GLN A 7 14.00 -21.49 22.25
CA GLN A 7 15.05 -20.96 23.11
C GLN A 7 16.45 -21.35 22.63
N LEU A 8 16.62 -22.58 22.16
CA LEU A 8 17.86 -23.09 21.60
C LEU A 8 18.15 -22.58 20.18
N LYS A 9 17.24 -21.78 19.61
CA LYS A 9 17.35 -21.23 18.24
C LYS A 9 17.45 -22.30 17.15
N ASP A 10 17.02 -23.53 17.43
CA ASP A 10 17.03 -24.64 16.47
C ASP A 10 15.78 -24.62 15.60
N LEU A 11 15.89 -23.93 14.45
CA LEU A 11 14.79 -23.72 13.51
C LEU A 11 14.30 -25.01 12.85
N LYS A 12 15.18 -26.01 12.64
CA LYS A 12 14.77 -27.27 12.00
C LYS A 12 13.89 -28.09 12.92
N ALA A 13 14.34 -28.28 14.16
CA ALA A 13 13.55 -28.97 15.17
C ALA A 13 12.24 -28.22 15.47
N ALA A 14 12.28 -26.89 15.52
CA ALA A 14 11.08 -26.08 15.74
C ALA A 14 10.08 -26.18 14.58
N TYR A 15 10.55 -26.24 13.33
CA TYR A 15 9.71 -26.44 12.14
C TYR A 15 9.01 -27.79 12.14
N GLU A 16 9.74 -28.89 12.39
CA GLU A 16 9.14 -30.23 12.46
C GLU A 16 8.07 -30.32 13.56
N LEU A 17 8.33 -29.69 14.71
CA LEU A 17 7.39 -29.63 15.82
C LEU A 17 6.17 -28.75 15.52
N ALA A 18 6.35 -27.63 14.81
CA ALA A 18 5.26 -26.77 14.36
C ALA A 18 4.39 -27.49 13.32
N HIS A 19 5.02 -28.20 12.39
CA HIS A 19 4.35 -28.99 11.36
C HIS A 19 3.53 -30.14 11.96
N THR A 20 4.07 -30.83 12.96
CA THR A 20 3.34 -31.89 13.68
C THR A 20 2.16 -31.34 14.48
N ALA A 21 2.32 -30.14 15.05
CA ALA A 21 1.29 -29.54 15.90
C ALA A 21 0.17 -28.83 15.13
N GLN A 22 0.42 -28.40 13.88
CA GLN A 22 -0.53 -27.67 13.03
C GLN A 22 -1.30 -26.55 13.76
N ALA A 23 -0.59 -25.78 14.60
CA ALA A 23 -1.18 -24.70 15.38
C ALA A 23 -0.67 -23.34 14.89
N ASP A 24 -1.58 -22.42 14.58
CA ASP A 24 -1.28 -21.10 14.02
C ASP A 24 -0.36 -20.27 14.93
N GLU A 25 -0.56 -20.33 16.25
CA GLU A 25 0.27 -19.63 17.23
C GLU A 25 1.74 -20.10 17.19
N LYS A 26 1.98 -21.40 16.99
CA LYS A 26 3.33 -21.95 16.89
C LYS A 26 4.03 -21.52 15.61
N TRP A 27 3.29 -21.45 14.50
CA TRP A 27 3.80 -20.90 13.25
C TRP A 27 4.17 -19.43 13.39
N LYS A 28 3.37 -18.65 14.13
CA LYS A 28 3.68 -17.25 14.39
C LYS A 28 4.96 -17.09 15.22
N SER A 29 5.08 -17.78 16.33
CA SER A 29 6.29 -17.74 17.18
C SER A 29 7.55 -18.25 16.45
N LEU A 30 7.40 -19.26 15.58
CA LEU A 30 8.49 -19.72 14.72
C LEU A 30 8.86 -18.67 13.66
N GLY A 31 7.87 -18.00 13.07
CA GLY A 31 8.06 -16.90 12.11
C GLY A 31 8.82 -15.73 12.74
N GLU A 32 8.43 -15.31 13.95
CA GLU A 32 9.16 -14.27 14.71
C GLU A 32 10.61 -14.67 14.96
N LEU A 33 10.86 -15.90 15.40
CA LEU A 33 12.22 -16.39 15.58
C LEU A 33 13.01 -16.42 14.26
N ALA A 34 12.41 -16.90 13.17
CA ALA A 34 13.03 -16.92 11.85
C ALA A 34 13.39 -15.51 11.36
N MET A 35 12.53 -14.53 11.61
CA MET A 35 12.79 -13.11 11.33
C MET A 35 13.98 -12.59 12.13
N THR A 36 14.09 -12.91 13.44
CA THR A 36 15.26 -12.50 14.25
C THR A 36 16.58 -13.11 13.76
N GLN A 37 16.53 -14.26 13.08
CA GLN A 37 17.70 -14.93 12.49
C GLN A 37 17.92 -14.57 11.01
N CYS A 38 17.16 -13.61 10.47
CA CYS A 38 17.21 -13.20 9.06
C CYS A 38 16.96 -14.35 8.06
N GLN A 39 16.21 -15.38 8.48
CA GLN A 39 15.80 -16.48 7.59
C GLN A 39 14.47 -16.18 6.92
N PHE A 40 14.48 -15.24 5.98
CA PHE A 40 13.26 -14.71 5.34
C PHE A 40 12.44 -15.76 4.59
N GLY A 41 13.09 -16.73 3.94
CA GLY A 41 12.38 -17.81 3.23
C GLY A 41 11.52 -18.66 4.18
N LEU A 42 12.10 -19.06 5.32
CA LEU A 42 11.37 -19.81 6.35
C LEU A 42 10.30 -18.95 7.02
N ALA A 43 10.62 -17.68 7.29
CA ALA A 43 9.64 -16.75 7.87
C ALA A 43 8.41 -16.59 6.97
N LEU A 44 8.59 -16.49 5.65
CA LEU A 44 7.49 -16.38 4.70
C LEU A 44 6.55 -17.60 4.74
N GLU A 45 7.12 -18.80 4.74
CA GLU A 45 6.34 -20.04 4.85
C GLU A 45 5.58 -20.11 6.19
N CYS A 46 6.26 -19.79 7.29
CA CYS A 46 5.66 -19.76 8.62
C CYS A 46 4.50 -18.75 8.69
N LEU A 47 4.67 -17.54 8.16
CA LEU A 47 3.62 -16.50 8.15
C LEU A 47 2.44 -16.89 7.26
N HIS A 48 2.68 -17.58 6.15
CA HIS A 48 1.63 -18.14 5.29
C HIS A 48 0.80 -19.19 6.03
N HIS A 49 1.45 -20.11 6.76
CA HIS A 49 0.76 -21.08 7.59
C HIS A 49 0.02 -20.44 8.77
N ALA A 50 0.60 -19.42 9.40
CA ALA A 50 -0.01 -18.66 10.48
C ALA A 50 -1.14 -17.72 10.03
N LYS A 51 -1.38 -17.57 8.71
CA LYS A 51 -2.33 -16.61 8.11
C LYS A 51 -2.09 -15.16 8.57
N ASP A 52 -0.84 -14.81 8.84
CA ASP A 52 -0.48 -13.45 9.22
C ASP A 52 -0.26 -12.60 7.96
N TYR A 53 -1.37 -12.12 7.40
CA TYR A 53 -1.36 -11.34 6.16
C TYR A 53 -0.64 -9.99 6.30
N SER A 54 -0.62 -9.40 7.49
CA SER A 54 0.06 -8.12 7.74
C SER A 54 1.58 -8.31 7.73
N GLY A 55 2.08 -9.36 8.40
CA GLY A 55 3.49 -9.72 8.36
C GLY A 55 3.95 -10.11 6.94
N LEU A 56 3.11 -10.86 6.21
CA LEU A 56 3.38 -11.20 4.81
C LEU A 56 3.45 -9.97 3.92
N LEU A 57 2.53 -9.02 4.08
CA LEU A 57 2.54 -7.77 3.32
C LEU A 57 3.86 -7.03 3.56
N LEU A 58 4.22 -6.81 4.83
CA LEU A 58 5.44 -6.10 5.20
C LEU A 58 6.70 -6.76 4.62
N LEU A 59 6.80 -8.09 4.71
CA LEU A 59 7.96 -8.82 4.21
C LEU A 59 8.01 -8.78 2.68
N ALA A 60 6.89 -8.98 2.00
CA ALA A 60 6.81 -8.94 0.54
C ALA A 60 7.15 -7.54 -0.01
N THR A 61 6.66 -6.47 0.62
CA THR A 61 6.97 -5.09 0.20
C THR A 61 8.43 -4.73 0.47
N SER A 62 8.97 -5.16 1.61
CA SER A 62 10.37 -4.90 1.96
C SER A 62 11.33 -5.66 1.05
N ALA A 63 10.97 -6.88 0.64
CA ALA A 63 11.75 -7.68 -0.31
C ALA A 63 11.57 -7.26 -1.78
N GLY A 64 10.53 -6.45 -2.09
CA GLY A 64 10.17 -6.12 -3.46
C GLY A 64 9.67 -7.31 -4.28
N ASP A 65 9.11 -8.34 -3.63
CA ASP A 65 8.63 -9.55 -4.32
C ASP A 65 7.19 -9.38 -4.79
N ALA A 66 7.05 -8.98 -6.07
CA ALA A 66 5.76 -8.83 -6.73
C ALA A 66 4.97 -10.16 -6.84
N GLY A 67 5.67 -11.30 -6.95
CA GLY A 67 5.03 -12.61 -7.11
C GLY A 67 4.32 -13.04 -5.83
N THR A 68 4.98 -12.87 -4.69
CA THR A 68 4.38 -13.14 -3.38
C THR A 68 3.26 -12.15 -3.06
N LEU A 69 3.44 -10.88 -3.41
CA LEU A 69 2.41 -9.85 -3.21
C LEU A 69 1.14 -10.12 -4.03
N ALA A 70 1.27 -10.63 -5.26
CA ALA A 70 0.14 -11.01 -6.11
C ALA A 70 -0.67 -12.18 -5.51
N LYS A 71 0.02 -13.20 -4.99
CA LYS A 71 -0.64 -14.32 -4.29
C LYS A 71 -1.33 -13.84 -3.02
N LEU A 72 -0.68 -12.96 -2.25
CA LEU A 72 -1.27 -12.38 -1.05
C LEU A 72 -2.57 -11.62 -1.37
N ALA A 73 -2.59 -10.85 -2.47
CA ALA A 73 -3.77 -10.12 -2.92
C ALA A 73 -4.97 -11.05 -3.19
N GLU A 74 -4.73 -12.17 -3.87
CA GLU A 74 -5.76 -13.19 -4.15
C GLU A 74 -6.26 -13.85 -2.86
N THR A 75 -5.35 -14.38 -2.03
CA THR A 75 -5.68 -15.06 -0.77
C THR A 75 -6.43 -14.14 0.19
N THR A 76 -6.05 -12.87 0.28
CA THR A 76 -6.70 -11.89 1.16
C THR A 76 -8.05 -11.42 0.64
N SER A 77 -8.24 -11.40 -0.68
CA SER A 77 -9.55 -11.15 -1.29
C SER A 77 -10.53 -12.28 -0.96
N GLU A 78 -10.10 -13.55 -1.10
CA GLU A 78 -10.90 -14.73 -0.72
C GLU A 78 -11.19 -14.78 0.79
N ALA A 79 -10.23 -14.40 1.62
CA ALA A 79 -10.39 -14.32 3.07
C ALA A 79 -11.24 -13.12 3.55
N GLY A 80 -11.73 -12.26 2.63
CA GLY A 80 -12.51 -11.06 2.96
C GLY A 80 -11.71 -9.94 3.62
N LYS A 81 -10.38 -9.99 3.57
CA LYS A 81 -9.47 -8.97 4.12
C LYS A 81 -9.22 -7.87 3.08
N ASN A 82 -10.28 -7.13 2.79
CA ASN A 82 -10.33 -6.14 1.70
C ASN A 82 -9.25 -5.05 1.77
N ASN A 83 -8.85 -4.61 2.97
CA ASN A 83 -7.83 -3.56 3.10
C ASN A 83 -6.45 -4.05 2.64
N ILE A 84 -6.07 -5.29 3.02
CA ILE A 84 -4.78 -5.87 2.61
C ILE A 84 -4.81 -6.21 1.13
N ALA A 85 -5.93 -6.76 0.64
CA ALA A 85 -6.12 -7.01 -0.78
C ALA A 85 -6.02 -5.71 -1.61
N PHE A 86 -6.61 -4.62 -1.12
CA PHE A 86 -6.53 -3.31 -1.77
C PHE A 86 -5.10 -2.81 -1.82
N THR A 87 -4.38 -2.78 -0.69
CA THR A 87 -2.99 -2.31 -0.63
C THR A 87 -2.07 -3.13 -1.51
N ALA A 88 -2.21 -4.47 -1.49
CA ALA A 88 -1.39 -5.35 -2.32
C ALA A 88 -1.63 -5.11 -3.83
N ASN A 89 -2.90 -5.01 -4.25
CA ASN A 89 -3.22 -4.70 -5.65
C ASN A 89 -2.78 -3.28 -6.06
N PHE A 90 -2.87 -2.32 -5.14
CA PHE A 90 -2.45 -0.93 -5.39
C PHE A 90 -0.95 -0.85 -5.66
N LEU A 91 -0.14 -1.54 -4.84
CA LEU A 91 1.32 -1.63 -5.01
C LEU A 91 1.73 -2.37 -6.29
N LEU A 92 0.93 -3.35 -6.73
CA LEU A 92 1.11 -4.05 -8.00
C LEU A 92 0.61 -3.24 -9.21
N GLY A 93 0.06 -2.04 -9.01
CA GLY A 93 -0.49 -1.22 -10.08
C GLY A 93 -1.79 -1.77 -10.69
N ARG A 94 -2.51 -2.67 -10.02
CA ARG A 94 -3.79 -3.27 -10.47
C ARG A 94 -5.00 -2.45 -10.00
N LEU A 95 -5.11 -1.22 -10.49
CA LEU A 95 -6.08 -0.23 -10.01
C LEU A 95 -7.53 -0.59 -10.36
N GLU A 96 -7.76 -1.36 -11.42
CA GLU A 96 -9.08 -1.88 -11.82
C GLU A 96 -9.63 -2.80 -10.74
N VAL A 97 -8.79 -3.69 -10.21
CA VAL A 97 -9.14 -4.60 -9.10
C VAL A 97 -9.38 -3.81 -7.81
N CYS A 98 -8.54 -2.81 -7.53
CA CYS A 98 -8.74 -1.90 -6.40
C CYS A 98 -10.12 -1.21 -6.45
N LEU A 99 -10.52 -0.74 -7.64
CA LEU A 99 -11.81 -0.10 -7.82
C LEU A 99 -12.98 -1.07 -7.58
N ASP A 100 -12.90 -2.29 -8.10
CA ASP A 100 -13.93 -3.31 -7.88
C ASP A 100 -14.01 -3.74 -6.39
N ILE A 101 -12.89 -3.74 -5.64
CA ILE A 101 -12.90 -3.93 -4.19
C ILE A 101 -13.68 -2.80 -3.48
N LEU A 102 -13.49 -1.54 -3.88
CA LEU A 102 -14.23 -0.41 -3.29
C LEU A 102 -15.73 -0.49 -3.60
N ILE A 103 -16.09 -0.87 -4.84
CA ILE A 103 -17.48 -1.04 -5.24
C ILE A 103 -18.14 -2.21 -4.49
N SER A 104 -17.47 -3.36 -4.40
CA SER A 104 -18.01 -4.55 -3.72
C SER A 104 -18.18 -4.34 -2.20
N THR A 105 -17.33 -3.50 -1.59
CA THR A 105 -17.46 -3.11 -0.18
C THR A 105 -18.49 -2.01 0.06
N GLY A 106 -19.15 -1.49 -0.98
CA GLY A 106 -20.18 -0.44 -0.88
C GLY A 106 -19.64 0.96 -0.62
N ARG A 107 -18.32 1.17 -0.72
CA ARG A 107 -17.65 2.46 -0.49
C ARG A 107 -17.62 3.29 -1.78
N LEU A 108 -18.80 3.68 -2.24
CA LEU A 108 -18.98 4.30 -3.57
C LEU A 108 -18.41 5.72 -3.69
N ALA A 109 -18.41 6.50 -2.62
CA ALA A 109 -17.80 7.84 -2.62
C ALA A 109 -16.27 7.76 -2.77
N GLU A 110 -15.63 6.83 -2.05
CA GLU A 110 -14.19 6.53 -2.19
C GLU A 110 -13.88 5.98 -3.58
N ALA A 111 -14.73 5.08 -4.11
CA ALA A 111 -14.59 4.56 -5.47
C ALA A 111 -14.66 5.67 -6.54
N ALA A 112 -15.58 6.63 -6.39
CA ALA A 112 -15.72 7.75 -7.31
C ALA A 112 -14.51 8.70 -7.25
N LEU A 113 -13.99 8.97 -6.05
CA LEU A 113 -12.77 9.76 -5.88
C LEU A 113 -11.56 9.03 -6.49
N PHE A 114 -11.42 7.73 -6.23
CA PHE A 114 -10.36 6.89 -6.75
C PHE A 114 -10.38 6.81 -8.29
N ALA A 115 -11.58 6.64 -8.88
CA ALA A 115 -11.74 6.69 -10.33
C ALA A 115 -11.34 8.07 -10.87
N ARG A 116 -11.73 9.16 -10.21
CA ARG A 116 -11.33 10.50 -10.65
C ARG A 116 -9.81 10.72 -10.63
N THR A 117 -9.10 10.17 -9.66
CA THR A 117 -7.66 10.37 -9.51
C THR A 117 -6.82 9.43 -10.37
N TYR A 118 -7.25 8.17 -10.54
CA TYR A 118 -6.42 7.12 -11.13
C TYR A 118 -7.01 6.45 -12.39
N LEU A 119 -8.34 6.40 -12.55
CA LEU A 119 -9.02 5.79 -13.69
C LEU A 119 -10.17 6.68 -14.19
N PRO A 120 -9.85 7.83 -14.82
CA PRO A 120 -10.87 8.76 -15.28
C PRO A 120 -11.91 8.13 -16.21
N SER A 121 -11.55 7.07 -16.95
CA SER A 121 -12.45 6.25 -17.77
C SER A 121 -13.62 5.64 -16.98
N GLN A 122 -13.43 5.31 -15.71
CA GLN A 122 -14.42 4.63 -14.86
C GLN A 122 -15.30 5.58 -14.04
N ILE A 123 -15.05 6.90 -14.06
CA ILE A 123 -15.79 7.87 -13.23
C ILE A 123 -17.29 7.74 -13.48
N SER A 124 -17.72 7.74 -14.75
CA SER A 124 -19.14 7.67 -15.10
C SER A 124 -19.82 6.39 -14.58
N ARG A 125 -19.10 5.26 -14.54
CA ARG A 125 -19.63 4.00 -13.96
C ARG A 125 -19.82 4.13 -12.45
N THR A 126 -18.81 4.66 -11.76
CA THR A 126 -18.84 4.81 -10.29
C THR A 126 -19.87 5.83 -9.81
N VAL A 127 -20.01 6.96 -10.50
CA VAL A 127 -20.95 8.02 -10.13
C VAL A 127 -22.40 7.55 -10.35
N LYS A 128 -22.69 6.79 -11.41
CA LYS A 128 -24.01 6.16 -11.60
C LYS A 128 -24.38 5.21 -10.46
N LEU A 129 -23.48 4.29 -10.10
CA LEU A 129 -23.69 3.38 -8.97
C LEU A 129 -23.87 4.16 -7.66
N TRP A 130 -23.08 5.22 -7.46
CA TRP A 130 -23.20 6.09 -6.29
C TRP A 130 -24.54 6.84 -6.26
N LYS A 131 -24.99 7.41 -7.38
CA LYS A 131 -26.30 8.06 -7.52
C LYS A 131 -27.44 7.10 -7.17
N GLU A 132 -27.42 5.88 -7.69
CA GLU A 132 -28.45 4.86 -7.43
C GLU A 132 -28.49 4.42 -5.96
N ASN A 133 -27.33 4.33 -5.30
CA ASN A 133 -27.27 4.03 -3.88
C ASN A 133 -27.73 5.21 -3.04
N LEU A 134 -27.26 6.42 -3.37
CA LEU A 134 -27.55 7.65 -2.65
C LEU A 134 -29.01 8.06 -2.81
N SER A 135 -29.66 7.80 -3.94
CA SER A 135 -31.08 8.10 -4.16
C SER A 135 -32.01 7.36 -3.19
N LYS A 136 -31.55 6.21 -2.64
CA LYS A 136 -32.29 5.47 -1.60
C LYS A 136 -32.30 6.20 -0.26
N ALA A 137 -31.24 6.96 0.04
CA ALA A 137 -31.10 7.71 1.28
C ALA A 137 -31.50 9.19 1.12
N ASN A 138 -31.03 9.86 0.07
CA ASN A 138 -31.25 11.27 -0.21
C ASN A 138 -31.22 11.57 -1.71
N THR A 139 -32.40 11.84 -2.27
CA THR A 139 -32.57 12.17 -3.70
C THR A 139 -31.96 13.51 -4.10
N LYS A 140 -31.95 14.51 -3.20
CA LYS A 140 -31.36 15.82 -3.49
C LYS A 140 -29.84 15.72 -3.63
N ALA A 141 -29.19 14.98 -2.73
CA ALA A 141 -27.75 14.76 -2.79
C ALA A 141 -27.34 13.97 -4.04
N ALA A 142 -28.15 13.00 -4.46
CA ALA A 142 -27.91 12.24 -5.70
C ALA A 142 -28.00 13.13 -6.96
N GLN A 143 -28.93 14.09 -6.99
CA GLN A 143 -29.07 15.04 -8.11
C GLN A 143 -27.92 16.05 -8.19
N SER A 144 -27.25 16.34 -7.06
CA SER A 144 -26.07 17.21 -7.05
C SER A 144 -24.83 16.57 -7.65
N LEU A 145 -24.81 15.24 -7.84
CA LEU A 145 -23.70 14.55 -8.48
C LEU A 145 -23.76 14.78 -10.00
N ALA A 146 -22.76 15.47 -10.54
CA ALA A 146 -22.64 15.66 -11.98
C ALA A 146 -21.91 14.47 -12.61
N ASP A 147 -22.49 13.90 -13.67
CA ASP A 147 -21.81 12.90 -14.49
C ASP A 147 -20.94 13.59 -15.55
N PRO A 148 -19.66 13.19 -15.73
CA PRO A 148 -18.80 13.79 -16.73
C PRO A 148 -19.30 13.61 -18.18
N THR A 149 -20.08 12.56 -18.43
CA THR A 149 -20.70 12.29 -19.73
C THR A 149 -21.93 13.15 -20.02
N GLU A 150 -22.64 13.60 -18.98
CA GLU A 150 -23.83 14.45 -19.11
C GLU A 150 -23.48 15.93 -19.11
N TYR A 151 -22.40 16.30 -18.41
CA TYR A 151 -21.98 17.69 -18.20
C TYR A 151 -20.49 17.88 -18.49
N GLU A 152 -20.04 17.61 -19.72
CA GLU A 152 -18.63 17.73 -20.13
C GLU A 152 -18.05 19.14 -19.87
N ASN A 153 -18.88 20.19 -19.97
CA ASN A 153 -18.49 21.57 -19.67
C ASN A 153 -18.00 21.80 -18.23
N LEU A 154 -18.40 20.95 -17.27
CA LEU A 154 -17.94 21.03 -15.88
C LEU A 154 -16.59 20.33 -15.67
N PHE A 155 -16.09 19.59 -16.66
CA PHE A 155 -14.88 18.79 -16.58
C PHE A 155 -13.92 19.06 -17.76
N PRO A 156 -13.40 20.29 -17.92
CA PRO A 156 -12.54 20.65 -19.05
C PRO A 156 -11.25 19.81 -19.13
N GLU A 157 -10.73 19.36 -17.99
CA GLU A 157 -9.49 18.56 -17.89
C GLU A 157 -9.70 17.05 -18.11
N LEU A 158 -10.94 16.59 -18.32
CA LEU A 158 -11.24 15.16 -18.44
C LEU A 158 -10.59 14.55 -19.69
N GLN A 159 -10.64 15.26 -20.81
CA GLN A 159 -10.06 14.80 -22.08
C GLN A 159 -8.54 14.61 -21.97
N SER A 160 -7.84 15.50 -21.27
CA SER A 160 -6.41 15.36 -20.96
C SER A 160 -6.16 14.21 -19.99
N ALA A 161 -7.01 14.05 -18.97
CA ALA A 161 -6.88 12.97 -17.98
C ALA A 161 -7.07 11.57 -18.60
N LEU A 162 -8.00 11.40 -19.54
CA LEU A 162 -8.21 10.14 -20.26
C LEU A 162 -6.98 9.74 -21.09
N LYS A 163 -6.36 10.70 -21.78
CA LYS A 163 -5.12 10.44 -22.53
C LYS A 163 -3.95 10.12 -21.60
N ALA A 164 -3.87 10.79 -20.45
CA ALA A 164 -2.87 10.51 -19.43
C ALA A 164 -3.06 9.12 -18.82
N GLU A 165 -4.31 8.67 -18.62
CA GLU A 165 -4.62 7.30 -18.19
C GLU A 165 -4.08 6.27 -19.18
N ASP A 166 -4.35 6.45 -20.47
CA ASP A 166 -3.86 5.54 -21.52
C ASP A 166 -2.32 5.48 -21.53
N PHE A 167 -1.64 6.62 -21.37
CA PHE A 167 -0.19 6.69 -21.28
C PHE A 167 0.37 5.94 -20.05
N ILE A 168 -0.18 6.18 -18.87
CA ILE A 168 0.26 5.51 -17.63
C ILE A 168 -0.06 4.01 -17.67
N LYS A 169 -1.14 3.60 -18.36
CA LYS A 169 -1.55 2.21 -18.42
C LYS A 169 -0.44 1.31 -18.97
N GLU A 170 0.26 1.77 -20.01
CA GLU A 170 1.40 1.06 -20.58
C GLU A 170 2.58 0.96 -19.60
N GLU A 171 2.84 2.02 -18.83
CA GLU A 171 3.87 2.01 -17.77
C GLU A 171 3.51 1.08 -16.61
N ARG A 172 2.22 1.02 -16.23
CA ARG A 172 1.71 0.16 -15.15
C ARG A 172 1.80 -1.32 -15.49
N GLU A 173 1.64 -1.69 -16.76
CA GLU A 173 1.81 -3.08 -17.19
C GLU A 173 3.28 -3.53 -17.13
N ASN A 174 4.22 -2.60 -17.21
CA ASN A 174 5.66 -2.85 -17.23
C ASN A 174 6.40 -2.15 -16.08
N LEU A 175 6.00 -2.46 -14.85
CA LEU A 175 6.66 -1.90 -13.66
C LEU A 175 8.15 -2.27 -13.62
N PRO A 176 9.06 -1.29 -13.43
CA PRO A 176 10.47 -1.57 -13.31
C PRO A 176 10.76 -2.36 -12.03
N PRO A 177 11.84 -3.17 -12.00
CA PRO A 177 12.24 -3.87 -10.79
C PRO A 177 12.55 -2.89 -9.65
N ALA A 178 12.28 -3.30 -8.41
CA ALA A 178 12.55 -2.49 -7.22
C ALA A 178 14.02 -2.02 -7.11
N SER A 179 14.96 -2.77 -7.70
CA SER A 179 16.38 -2.39 -7.76
C SER A 179 16.66 -1.10 -8.55
N GLU A 180 15.74 -0.69 -9.43
CA GLU A 180 15.88 0.53 -10.23
C GLU A 180 15.25 1.75 -9.57
N TYR A 181 14.82 1.64 -8.31
CA TYR A 181 14.19 2.72 -7.55
C TYR A 181 14.98 4.04 -7.58
N LEU A 182 16.31 3.99 -7.43
CA LEU A 182 17.17 5.19 -7.45
C LEU A 182 17.18 5.93 -8.80
N LYS A 183 16.76 5.28 -9.88
CA LYS A 183 16.65 5.88 -11.22
C LYS A 183 15.25 6.40 -11.52
N ALA A 184 14.26 6.00 -10.71
CA ALA A 184 12.88 6.40 -10.90
C ALA A 184 12.70 7.85 -10.39
N THR A 185 11.96 8.65 -11.16
CA THR A 185 11.56 9.98 -10.72
C THR A 185 10.61 9.85 -9.53
N PRO A 186 10.84 10.57 -8.41
CA PRO A 186 9.92 10.58 -7.29
C PRO A 186 8.52 11.01 -7.71
N VAL A 187 7.49 10.40 -7.09
CA VAL A 187 6.09 10.67 -7.45
C VAL A 187 5.71 12.15 -7.31
N GLY A 188 6.30 12.86 -6.35
CA GLY A 188 6.03 14.29 -6.12
C GLY A 188 6.53 15.21 -7.25
N ASP A 189 7.54 14.79 -8.00
CA ASP A 189 8.15 15.58 -9.07
C ASP A 189 7.60 15.21 -10.46
N ARG A 190 6.79 14.15 -10.54
CA ARG A 190 6.19 13.69 -11.80
C ARG A 190 4.96 14.51 -12.16
N ASN A 191 4.92 14.99 -13.40
CA ASN A 191 3.71 15.55 -14.00
C ASN A 191 3.35 14.76 -15.26
N VAL A 192 2.44 13.80 -15.08
CA VAL A 192 2.03 12.87 -16.14
C VAL A 192 1.45 13.60 -17.35
N ILE A 193 0.71 14.69 -17.14
CA ILE A 193 0.08 15.43 -18.23
C ILE A 193 1.17 16.09 -19.11
N GLU A 194 2.21 16.63 -18.50
CA GLU A 194 3.36 17.21 -19.22
C GLU A 194 4.23 16.14 -19.88
N GLU A 195 4.48 15.01 -19.21
CA GLU A 195 5.21 13.86 -19.76
C GLU A 195 4.51 13.31 -21.00
N MET A 196 3.19 13.18 -20.97
CA MET A 196 2.39 12.78 -22.13
C MET A 196 2.51 13.79 -23.29
N LEU A 197 2.45 15.09 -23.00
CA LEU A 197 2.50 16.15 -24.03
C LEU A 197 3.89 16.31 -24.66
N SER A 198 4.96 16.05 -23.89
CA SER A 198 6.35 16.17 -24.34
C SER A 198 6.87 14.92 -25.08
N GLY A 199 6.09 13.83 -25.13
CA GLY A 199 6.52 12.53 -25.65
C GLY A 199 7.44 11.82 -24.65
N PRO A 200 7.82 10.53 -24.86
CA PRO A 200 8.52 9.75 -23.85
C PRO A 200 9.91 10.36 -23.57
N VAL A 201 9.97 11.23 -22.56
CA VAL A 201 11.23 11.72 -22.00
C VAL A 201 11.80 10.57 -21.18
N ARG A 202 12.54 9.71 -21.88
CA ARG A 202 13.40 8.71 -21.24
C ARG A 202 14.50 9.46 -20.49
N ALA A 203 14.22 9.79 -19.23
CA ALA A 203 15.04 10.43 -18.21
C ALA A 203 15.80 11.71 -18.62
N PRO A 204 15.76 12.80 -17.83
CA PRO A 204 16.78 13.83 -17.96
C PRO A 204 18.14 13.18 -17.67
N VAL A 205 19.06 13.29 -18.62
CA VAL A 205 20.48 13.00 -18.40
C VAL A 205 20.92 13.88 -17.24
N ASN A 206 21.35 13.20 -16.18
CA ASN A 206 21.97 13.79 -15.00
C ASN A 206 23.16 14.67 -15.46
N ASN A 207 22.99 15.98 -15.47
CA ASN A 207 24.10 16.91 -15.51
C ASN A 207 24.41 17.23 -14.05
N GLY A 208 25.59 16.78 -13.64
CA GLY A 208 25.93 16.54 -12.25
C GLY A 208 25.86 17.76 -11.35
N ASP A 209 25.43 17.49 -10.12
CA ASP A 209 26.21 17.80 -8.93
C ASP A 209 26.01 16.62 -7.97
N GLY A 210 27.07 15.83 -7.81
CA GLY A 210 27.09 14.72 -6.86
C GLY A 210 27.42 15.26 -5.49
N ASP A 211 26.41 15.65 -4.73
CA ASP A 211 26.54 15.78 -3.29
C ASP A 211 26.49 14.37 -2.70
N GLU A 212 27.68 13.84 -2.37
CA GLU A 212 27.79 12.70 -1.46
C GLU A 212 27.15 13.10 -0.13
N ILE A 213 25.98 12.51 0.16
CA ILE A 213 25.39 12.60 1.50
C ILE A 213 26.27 11.74 2.42
N ASN A 214 27.29 12.36 3.02
CA ASN A 214 28.09 11.75 4.08
C ASN A 214 27.25 11.78 5.38
N LEU A 215 26.57 10.67 5.67
CA LEU A 215 25.85 10.46 6.93
C LEU A 215 26.84 10.15 8.06
N ASP A 216 27.67 11.12 8.42
CA ASP A 216 28.48 11.05 9.64
C ASP A 216 27.63 11.48 10.84
N LEU A 217 27.04 10.47 11.50
CA LEU A 217 26.17 10.62 12.67
C LEU A 217 26.98 10.77 13.98
N SER A 218 28.27 11.15 13.93
CA SER A 218 29.12 11.24 15.12
C SER A 218 29.01 12.55 15.90
N ASP A 219 28.45 13.61 15.31
CA ASP A 219 28.45 14.98 15.87
C ASP A 219 27.04 15.57 16.07
N GLU A 220 26.02 14.75 16.35
CA GLU A 220 24.76 15.30 16.88
C GLU A 220 24.90 15.58 18.39
N ASP A 221 25.31 16.80 18.72
CA ASP A 221 25.19 17.36 20.07
C ASP A 221 23.70 17.54 20.42
N LEU A 222 23.12 16.51 21.08
CA LEU A 222 21.75 16.45 21.58
C LEU A 222 21.42 17.45 22.72
N GLN A 223 22.19 18.54 22.88
CA GLN A 223 22.03 19.47 24.00
C GLN A 223 21.04 20.63 23.75
N ASP A 224 20.54 20.80 22.52
CA ASP A 224 19.63 21.89 22.18
C ASP A 224 18.16 21.47 22.00
N VAL A 225 17.74 20.37 22.65
CA VAL A 225 16.30 20.11 22.81
C VAL A 225 15.79 20.96 23.96
N ASP A 226 15.16 22.08 23.64
CA ASP A 226 14.49 22.95 24.60
C ASP A 226 13.33 22.21 25.29
N THR A 227 13.60 21.68 26.48
CA THR A 227 12.63 20.98 27.33
C THR A 227 11.91 21.91 28.32
N GLU A 228 12.09 23.23 28.24
CA GLU A 228 11.39 24.20 29.10
C GLU A 228 9.91 24.34 28.70
N GLY A 229 9.12 23.32 29.01
CA GLY A 229 7.68 23.29 28.79
C GLY A 229 7.01 21.96 29.06
N ILE A 230 7.77 20.88 29.25
CA ILE A 230 7.23 19.57 29.59
C ILE A 230 7.24 19.42 31.12
N ASN A 231 6.21 19.93 31.80
CA ASN A 231 5.99 19.62 33.20
C ASN A 231 5.29 18.25 33.31
N LEU A 232 6.03 17.22 33.70
CA LEU A 232 5.55 15.83 33.83
C LEU A 232 4.94 15.51 35.20
N ASP A 233 4.70 16.51 36.05
CA ASP A 233 4.30 16.31 37.44
C ASP A 233 2.79 16.47 37.73
N ASP A 234 1.92 16.62 36.71
CA ASP A 234 0.46 16.74 36.90
C ASP A 234 -0.30 15.41 36.65
N GLU A 235 0.25 14.26 37.09
CA GLU A 235 -0.45 12.96 37.10
C GLU A 235 -0.78 12.45 38.53
N GLU A 236 -1.25 13.33 39.40
CA GLU A 236 -1.98 12.93 40.62
C GLU A 236 -3.22 13.82 40.77
N ASP A 237 -4.34 13.46 40.12
CA ASP A 237 -5.71 13.77 40.58
C ASP A 237 -6.82 13.20 39.67
N LEU A 238 -6.71 11.93 39.25
CA LEU A 238 -7.81 11.22 38.56
C LEU A 238 -8.13 9.85 39.19
N LEU A 239 -8.07 9.77 40.52
CA LEU A 239 -8.68 8.71 41.30
C LEU A 239 -9.41 9.31 42.52
N GLY A 240 -10.73 9.51 42.41
CA GLY A 240 -11.60 9.70 43.57
C GLY A 240 -12.84 10.57 43.33
N ASP A 241 -13.92 9.97 42.81
CA ASP A 241 -15.17 9.68 43.55
C ASP A 241 -16.22 9.05 42.61
#